data_AF-A0A970G2S7-F1
#
_entry.id   AF-A0A970G2S7-F1
#
_cell.length_a   1.000
_cell.length_b   1.000
_cell.length_c   1.000
_cell.angle_alpha   90.00
_cell.angle_beta   90.00
_cell.angle_gamma   90.00
#
_symmetry.space_group_name_H-M   'P 1'
#
loop_
_entity.id
_entity.type
_entity.pdbx_description
1 polymer ?
#
loop_
_entity_poly.entity_id
_entity_poly.type
_entity_poly.pdbx_seq_one_letter_code
_entity_poly.pdbx_strand_id
1 'polypeptide(L)'
;MDYEREGMAFVSFAAERALVSTAGVRRAIAYSLDEDKLIDDFLGERGTRVYGFYGSKIANDPQWRPYVNRIPRYQLDLSAAIAELEKDGFVYDAAGELYTAQSE
;
A
#
# COMPACT_ATOMS: atom_id res chain seq x y z
N MET A 1 -4.31 18.07 -31.10
CA MET A 1 -5.37 17.71 -30.16
C MET A 1 -4.73 16.75 -29.18
N ASP A 2 -4.38 17.21 -27.98
CA ASP A 2 -3.90 16.31 -26.93
C ASP A 2 -5.09 15.53 -26.39
N TYR A 3 -4.98 14.20 -26.40
CA TYR A 3 -5.94 13.32 -25.76
C TYR A 3 -5.26 12.77 -24.51
N GLU A 4 -5.57 13.37 -23.37
CA GLU A 4 -5.07 12.88 -22.08
C GLU A 4 -5.49 11.42 -21.89
N ARG A 5 -4.49 10.54 -21.78
CA ARG A 5 -4.69 9.14 -21.40
C ARG A 5 -4.34 9.01 -19.94
N GLU A 6 -5.30 8.53 -19.16
CA GLU A 6 -5.06 8.13 -17.79
C GLU A 6 -4.98 6.61 -17.70
N GLY A 7 -4.01 6.13 -16.93
CA GLY A 7 -3.88 4.72 -16.55
C GLY A 7 -3.71 4.61 -15.03
N MET A 8 -4.08 3.46 -14.49
CA MET A 8 -3.90 3.15 -13.06
C MET A 8 -3.03 1.92 -12.93
N ALA A 9 -2.05 1.98 -12.03
CA ALA A 9 -1.27 0.83 -11.60
C ALA A 9 -1.66 0.47 -10.16
N PHE A 10 -1.70 -0.82 -9.86
CA PHE A 10 -1.96 -1.33 -8.51
C PHE A 10 -1.26 -2.67 -8.33
N VAL A 11 -0.93 -3.00 -7.08
CA VAL A 11 -0.50 -4.34 -6.69
C VAL A 11 -1.74 -5.13 -6.30
N SER A 12 -1.95 -6.27 -6.95
CA SER A 12 -3.02 -7.20 -6.60
C SER A 12 -2.43 -8.45 -5.95
N PHE A 13 -3.16 -9.01 -4.99
CA PHE A 13 -2.74 -10.22 -4.28
C PHE A 13 -3.61 -11.40 -4.67
N ALA A 14 -2.96 -12.50 -5.02
CA ALA A 14 -3.57 -13.82 -5.14
C ALA A 14 -3.89 -14.36 -3.73
N ALA A 15 -5.01 -13.94 -3.15
CA ALA A 15 -5.38 -14.21 -1.75
C ALA A 15 -5.62 -15.70 -1.44
N GLU A 16 -5.74 -16.56 -2.46
CA GLU A 16 -5.77 -18.01 -2.33
C GLU A 16 -4.39 -18.63 -2.03
N ARG A 17 -3.31 -17.85 -2.15
CA ARG A 17 -1.96 -18.27 -1.75
C ARG A 17 -1.78 -18.02 -0.25
N ALA A 18 -1.36 -19.06 0.48
CA ALA A 18 -1.23 -19.03 1.94
C ALA A 18 -0.50 -17.79 2.46
N LEU A 19 0.64 -17.43 1.82
CA LEU A 19 1.49 -16.33 2.23
C LEU A 19 0.77 -14.96 2.31
N VAL A 20 -0.14 -14.67 1.38
CA VAL A 20 -0.83 -13.36 1.30
C VAL A 20 -2.34 -13.48 1.54
N SER A 21 -2.77 -14.62 2.10
CA SER A 21 -4.17 -14.93 2.34
C SER A 21 -4.80 -14.07 3.43
N THR A 22 -4.01 -13.67 4.43
CA THR A 22 -4.47 -12.84 5.53
C THR A 22 -4.41 -11.35 5.18
N ALA A 23 -5.29 -10.57 5.81
CA ALA A 23 -5.32 -9.13 5.59
C ALA A 23 -4.13 -8.42 6.25
N GLY A 24 -3.60 -8.93 7.38
CA GLY A 24 -2.44 -8.35 8.07
C GLY A 24 -1.21 -8.40 7.19
N VAL A 25 -0.90 -9.54 6.56
CA VAL A 25 0.23 -9.63 5.60
C VAL A 25 0.09 -8.63 4.45
N ARG A 26 -1.10 -8.50 3.85
CA ARG A 26 -1.29 -7.53 2.75
C ARG A 26 -1.14 -6.09 3.20
N ARG A 27 -1.59 -5.75 4.42
CA ARG A 27 -1.38 -4.42 5.01
C ARG A 27 0.10 -4.18 5.35
N ALA A 28 0.80 -5.20 5.84
CA ALA A 28 2.22 -5.11 6.13
C ALA A 28 3.04 -4.82 4.86
N ILE A 29 2.71 -5.47 3.74
CA ILE A 29 3.31 -5.17 2.44
C ILE A 29 3.02 -3.72 2.04
N ALA A 30 1.79 -3.24 2.18
CA ALA A 30 1.45 -1.85 1.86
C ALA A 30 2.21 -0.83 2.72
N TYR A 31 2.36 -1.09 4.02
CA TYR A 31 3.16 -0.26 4.94
C TYR A 31 4.66 -0.31 4.67
N SER A 32 5.13 -1.28 3.87
CA SER A 32 6.56 -1.45 3.53
C SER A 32 6.95 -0.73 2.23
N LEU A 33 6.03 0.02 1.61
CA LEU A 33 6.26 0.70 0.34
C LEU A 33 6.28 2.23 0.53
N ASP A 34 7.33 2.85 0.02
CA ASP A 34 7.36 4.30 -0.21
C ASP A 34 6.73 4.61 -1.57
N GLU A 35 5.39 4.65 -1.59
CA GLU A 35 4.62 4.90 -2.81
C GLU A 35 4.90 6.28 -3.40
N ASP A 36 5.14 7.30 -2.57
CA ASP A 36 5.39 8.67 -3.02
C ASP A 36 6.77 8.72 -3.72
N LYS A 37 7.81 8.13 -3.09
CA LYS A 37 9.13 8.01 -3.73
C LYS A 37 9.10 7.17 -5.00
N LEU A 38 8.33 6.07 -5.03
CA LEU A 38 8.19 5.24 -6.22
C LEU A 38 7.57 6.02 -7.39
N ILE A 39 6.54 6.82 -7.11
CA ILE A 39 5.88 7.67 -8.11
C ILE A 39 6.86 8.74 -8.60
N ASP A 40 7.55 9.42 -7.70
CA ASP A 40 8.51 10.48 -8.06
C ASP A 40 9.67 9.94 -8.90
N ASP A 41 10.26 8.80 -8.49
CA ASP A 41 11.41 8.21 -9.18
C ASP A 41 11.03 7.64 -10.57
N PHE A 42 9.82 7.07 -10.74
CA PHE A 42 9.41 6.39 -11.97
C PHE A 42 8.59 7.27 -12.93
N LEU A 43 7.65 8.07 -12.41
CA LEU A 43 6.71 8.87 -13.19
C LEU A 43 7.01 10.37 -13.11
N GLY A 44 7.73 10.83 -12.08
CA GLY A 44 7.93 12.24 -11.79
C GLY A 44 6.62 13.00 -11.71
N GLU A 45 6.58 14.21 -12.28
CA GLU A 45 5.40 15.09 -12.27
C GLU A 45 4.18 14.54 -13.04
N ARG A 46 4.33 13.42 -13.76
CA ARG A 46 3.23 12.80 -14.54
C ARG A 46 2.46 11.76 -13.74
N GLY A 47 2.94 11.39 -12.56
CA GLY A 47 2.28 10.46 -11.66
C GLY A 47 1.48 11.19 -10.60
N THR A 48 0.40 10.57 -10.14
CA THR A 48 -0.32 11.03 -8.95
C THR A 48 -0.78 9.83 -8.17
N ARG A 49 -0.56 9.87 -6.86
CA ARG A 49 -1.04 8.85 -5.94
C ARG A 49 -2.55 8.88 -5.87
N VAL A 50 -3.18 7.71 -6.03
CA VAL A 50 -4.63 7.53 -5.84
C VAL A 50 -4.87 6.47 -4.77
N TYR A 51 -5.94 6.65 -4.00
CA TYR A 51 -6.31 5.73 -2.94
C TYR A 51 -7.55 4.95 -3.36
N GLY A 52 -7.41 3.62 -3.47
CA GLY A 52 -8.47 2.73 -3.93
C GLY A 52 -8.55 2.59 -5.46
N PHE A 53 -9.57 1.86 -5.93
CA PHE A 53 -9.73 1.47 -7.34
C PHE A 53 -10.41 2.55 -8.21
N TYR A 54 -10.29 3.82 -7.82
CA TYR A 54 -10.99 4.93 -8.47
C TYR A 54 -10.01 5.81 -9.24
N GLY A 55 -10.30 6.06 -10.53
CA GLY A 55 -9.50 6.97 -11.35
C GLY A 55 -9.55 8.41 -10.83
N SER A 56 -8.66 9.25 -11.36
CA SER A 56 -8.44 10.64 -10.94
C SER A 56 -9.71 11.48 -10.87
N LYS A 57 -10.66 11.24 -11.80
CA LYS A 57 -11.96 11.94 -11.82
C LYS A 57 -12.72 11.77 -10.51
N ILE A 58 -12.87 10.54 -10.03
CA ILE A 58 -13.58 10.27 -8.78
C ILE A 58 -12.73 10.69 -7.59
N ALA A 59 -11.41 10.45 -7.65
CA ALA A 59 -10.50 10.83 -6.56
C ALA A 59 -10.50 12.34 -6.27
N ASN A 60 -10.64 13.17 -7.31
CA ASN A 60 -10.59 14.63 -7.23
C ASN A 60 -11.96 15.32 -7.15
N ASP A 61 -13.07 14.58 -7.31
CA ASP A 61 -14.41 15.16 -7.28
C ASP A 61 -14.84 15.50 -5.85
N PRO A 62 -15.20 16.77 -5.55
CA PRO A 62 -15.67 17.18 -4.23
C PRO A 62 -16.86 16.37 -3.70
N GLN A 63 -17.74 15.88 -4.57
CA GLN A 63 -18.89 15.06 -4.21
C GLN A 63 -18.45 13.74 -3.55
N TRP A 64 -17.37 13.14 -4.05
CA TRP A 64 -16.87 11.83 -3.59
C TRP A 64 -15.85 11.94 -2.48
N ARG A 65 -15.30 13.14 -2.24
CA ARG A 65 -14.25 13.40 -1.23
C ARG A 65 -14.55 12.85 0.17
N PRO A 66 -15.79 12.90 0.72
CA PRO A 66 -16.10 12.28 2.01
C PRO A 66 -15.88 10.76 2.06
N TYR A 67 -16.03 10.08 0.93
CA TYR A 67 -15.84 8.64 0.81
C TYR A 67 -14.37 8.31 0.53
N VAL A 68 -13.74 9.04 -0.39
CA VAL A 68 -12.31 8.87 -0.72
C VAL A 68 -11.43 9.09 0.52
N ASN A 69 -11.75 10.09 1.35
CA ASN A 69 -10.99 10.37 2.57
C ASN A 69 -11.12 9.29 3.66
N ARG A 70 -12.08 8.36 3.55
CA ARG A 70 -12.23 7.22 4.48
C ARG A 70 -11.42 6.00 4.06
N ILE A 71 -10.84 6.00 2.86
CA ILE A 71 -10.00 4.91 2.39
C ILE A 71 -8.74 4.90 3.27
N PRO A 72 -8.40 3.74 3.89
CA PRO A 72 -7.19 3.61 4.68
C PRO A 72 -5.95 4.00 3.88
N ARG A 73 -5.03 4.72 4.53
CA ARG A 73 -3.76 5.14 3.92
C ARG A 73 -2.63 4.32 4.55
N TYR A 74 -1.82 3.74 3.68
CA TYR A 74 -0.63 2.98 4.06
C TYR A 74 0.58 3.79 3.59
N GLN A 75 1.12 4.61 4.49
CA GLN A 75 2.40 5.28 4.25
C GLN A 75 3.53 4.36 4.71
N LEU A 76 4.76 4.59 4.24
CA LEU A 76 5.91 3.81 4.70
C LEU A 76 6.01 3.90 6.23
N ASP A 77 5.78 2.77 6.90
CA ASP A 77 5.84 2.61 8.35
C ASP A 77 6.15 1.14 8.67
N LEU A 78 7.45 0.84 8.83
CA LEU A 78 7.91 -0.51 9.10
C LEU A 78 7.42 -1.02 10.47
N SER A 79 7.22 -0.13 11.44
CA SER A 79 6.67 -0.51 12.75
C SER A 79 5.22 -0.97 12.63
N ALA A 80 4.40 -0.23 11.86
CA ALA A 80 3.03 -0.63 11.56
C ALA A 80 2.99 -1.92 10.73
N ALA A 81 3.94 -2.12 9.80
CA ALA A 81 4.05 -3.35 9.04
C ALA A 81 4.30 -4.57 9.94
N ILE A 82 5.25 -4.48 10.86
CA ILE A 82 5.55 -5.52 11.84
C ILE A 82 4.33 -5.80 12.71
N ALA A 83 3.67 -4.75 13.23
CA ALA A 83 2.49 -4.92 14.06
C ALA A 83 1.32 -5.62 13.34
N GLU A 84 1.18 -5.45 12.02
CA GLU A 84 0.19 -6.19 11.23
C GLU A 84 0.55 -7.68 11.04
N LEU A 85 1.84 -8.00 10.93
CA LEU A 85 2.34 -9.38 10.85
C LEU A 85 2.17 -10.13 12.18
N GLU A 86 2.48 -9.47 13.30
CA GLU A 86 2.33 -10.04 14.65
C GLU A 86 0.88 -10.42 14.97
N LYS A 87 -0.10 -9.61 14.53
CA LYS A 87 -1.55 -9.91 14.66
C LYS A 87 -1.94 -11.22 13.99
N ASP A 88 -1.25 -11.59 12.92
CA ASP A 88 -1.47 -12.82 12.16
C ASP A 88 -0.55 -13.98 12.64
N GLY A 89 0.27 -13.77 13.67
CA GLY A 89 1.14 -14.78 14.27
C GLY A 89 2.53 -14.91 13.65
N PHE A 90 2.91 -14.01 12.74
CA PHE A 90 4.25 -13.98 12.15
C PHE A 90 5.23 -13.26 13.09
N VAL A 91 5.76 -14.00 14.07
CA VAL A 91 6.62 -13.46 15.13
C VAL A 91 8.06 -13.97 15.09
N TYR A 92 8.38 -14.88 14.17
CA TYR A 92 9.69 -15.52 14.07
C TYR A 92 10.46 -15.03 12.85
N ASP A 93 11.78 -14.99 12.97
CA ASP A 93 12.70 -14.72 11.87
C ASP A 93 13.00 -15.97 11.02
N ALA A 94 13.92 -15.84 10.07
CA ALA A 94 14.32 -16.93 9.19
C ALA A 94 15.10 -18.06 9.91
N ALA A 95 15.65 -17.81 11.10
CA ALA A 95 16.30 -18.80 11.94
C ALA A 95 15.32 -19.52 12.88
N GLY A 96 14.07 -19.03 12.99
CA GLY A 96 13.07 -19.54 13.91
C GLY A 96 13.12 -18.91 15.30
N GLU A 97 13.92 -17.86 15.47
CA GLU A 97 14.01 -17.10 16.71
C GLU A 97 12.99 -15.95 16.70
N LEU A 98 12.67 -15.38 17.87
CA LEU A 98 11.75 -14.24 17.93
C LEU A 98 12.30 -13.06 17.12
N TYR A 99 11.50 -12.55 16.19
CA TYR A 99 11.88 -11.41 15.38
C TYR A 99 12.06 -10.18 16.27
N THR A 100 13.21 -9.53 16.12
CA THR A 100 13.50 -8.25 16.77
C THR A 100 13.82 -7.25 15.68
N ALA A 101 13.03 -6.17 15.61
CA ALA A 101 13.32 -5.07 14.70
C ALA A 101 14.64 -4.44 15.14
N GLN A 102 15.64 -4.44 14.25
CA GLN A 102 16.86 -3.69 14.49
C GLN A 102 16.51 -2.20 14.44
N SER A 103 16.77 -1.48 15.53
CA SER A 103 16.68 -0.02 15.53
C SER A 103 17.80 0.53 14.66
N GLU A 104 17.46 1.08 13.50
CA GLU A 104 18.37 1.95 12.72
C GLU A 104 18.44 3.35 13.34
#